data_AF-A0A6N8G0E6-F1
#
_entry.id   AF-A0A6N8G0E6-F1
#
_cell.length_a   1.000
_cell.length_b   1.000
_cell.length_c   1.000
_cell.angle_alpha   90.00
_cell.angle_beta   90.00
_cell.angle_gamma   90.00
#
_symmetry.space_group_name_H-M   'P 1'
#
loop_
_entity.id
_entity.type
_entity.pdbx_description
1 polymer ?
#
loop_
_entity_poly.entity_id
_entity_poly.type
_entity_poly.pdbx_seq_one_letter_code
_entity_poly.pdbx_strand_id
1 'polypeptide(L)' 'MQKKGDNQSYLLRYLSLGPVLLFALLSFTAVLLIVFNYLYPDLLFHPLP' A
#
# COMPACT_ATOMS: atom_id res chain seq x y z
N MET A 1 34.48 5.36 11.32
CA MET A 1 34.08 3.93 11.44
C MET A 1 32.64 3.81 10.97
N GLN A 2 32.41 3.23 9.80
CA GLN A 2 31.07 3.02 9.25
C GLN A 2 30.46 1.81 9.96
N LYS A 3 29.39 2.01 10.75
CA LYS A 3 28.82 0.93 11.57
C LYS A 3 28.03 0.03 10.62
N LYS A 4 28.35 -1.25 10.60
CA LYS A 4 27.90 -2.27 9.63
C LYS A 4 26.36 -2.45 9.52
N GLY A 5 25.55 -1.69 10.26
CA GLY A 5 24.09 -1.65 10.21
C GLY A 5 23.48 -0.33 9.71
N ASP A 6 24.28 0.68 9.34
CA ASP A 6 23.76 2.02 9.04
C ASP A 6 22.97 2.09 7.72
N ASN A 7 23.37 1.31 6.70
CA ASN A 7 22.72 1.32 5.38
C ASN A 7 21.24 0.90 5.43
N GLN A 8 20.89 -0.07 6.28
CA GLN A 8 19.50 -0.50 6.48
C GLN A 8 18.67 0.62 7.14
N SER A 9 19.26 1.41 8.03
CA SER A 9 18.59 2.54 8.67
C SER A 9 18.23 3.63 7.66
N TYR A 10 19.12 3.94 6.70
CA TYR A 10 18.84 4.94 5.67
C TYR A 10 17.73 4.50 4.69
N LEU A 11 17.70 3.21 4.32
CA LEU A 11 16.64 2.67 3.47
C LEU A 11 15.28 2.72 4.17
N LEU A 12 15.20 2.27 5.43
CA LEU A 12 13.96 2.34 6.22
C LEU A 12 13.50 3.79 6.41
N ARG A 13 14.44 4.72 6.60
CA ARG A 13 14.14 6.15 6.72
C ARG A 13 13.56 6.72 5.42
N TYR A 14 14.08 6.32 4.27
CA TYR A 14 13.53 6.69 2.97
C TYR A 14 12.14 6.09 2.75
N LEU A 15 11.95 4.80 3.04
CA LEU A 15 10.64 4.14 2.92
C LEU A 15 9.58 4.72 3.86
N SER A 16 10.01 5.32 4.97
CA SER A 16 9.14 5.98 5.95
C SER A 16 8.81 7.44 5.60
N LEU A 17 9.31 7.97 4.49
CA LEU A 17 8.93 9.30 4.02
C LEU A 17 7.44 9.33 3.68
N GLY A 18 6.75 10.39 4.10
CA GLY A 18 5.32 10.60 3.83
C GLY A 18 4.88 10.29 2.39
N PRO A 19 5.52 10.82 1.33
CA PRO A 19 5.13 10.50 -0.05
C PRO A 19 5.34 9.02 -0.43
N VAL A 20 6.35 8.35 0.12
CA VAL A 20 6.64 6.94 -0.18
C VAL A 20 5.63 6.03 0.51
N LEU A 21 5.32 6.31 1.78
CA LEU A 21 4.25 5.60 2.51
C LEU A 21 2.88 5.86 1.88
N LEU A 22 2.58 7.08 1.45
CA LEU A 22 1.34 7.41 0.78
C LEU A 22 1.20 6.64 -0.53
N PHE A 23 2.26 6.56 -1.33
CA PHE A 23 2.27 5.73 -2.54
C PHE A 23 2.03 4.25 -2.23
N ALA A 24 2.68 3.70 -1.20
CA ALA A 24 2.47 2.32 -0.79
C ALA A 24 1.02 2.05 -0.32
N LEU A 25 0.45 2.97 0.47
CA LEU A 25 -0.92 2.89 0.96
C LEU A 25 -1.94 2.95 -0.19
N LEU A 26 -1.76 3.89 -1.12
CA LEU A 26 -2.65 4.03 -2.28
C LEU A 26 -2.51 2.83 -3.21
N SER A 27 -1.31 2.29 -3.41
CA SER A 27 -1.09 1.08 -4.20
C SER A 27 -1.80 -0.14 -3.57
N PHE A 28 -1.68 -0.30 -2.25
CA PHE A 28 -2.40 -1.35 -1.52
C PHE A 28 -3.91 -1.19 -1.64
N THR A 29 -4.41 0.03 -1.44
CA THR A 29 -5.84 0.35 -1.55
C THR A 29 -6.38 0.09 -2.96
N ALA A 30 -5.61 0.47 -3.99
CA ALA A 30 -5.96 0.24 -5.38
C ALA A 30 -6.07 -1.25 -5.68
N VAL A 31 -5.08 -2.06 -5.28
CA VAL A 31 -5.12 -3.51 -5.48
C VAL A 31 -6.32 -4.13 -4.76
N LEU A 32 -6.61 -3.70 -3.53
CA LEU A 32 -7.78 -4.17 -2.79
C LEU A 32 -9.09 -3.88 -3.54
N LEU A 33 -9.26 -2.65 -4.03
CA LEU A 33 -10.44 -2.26 -4.81
C LEU A 33 -10.52 -3.00 -6.16
N ILE A 34 -9.40 -3.18 -6.86
CA ILE A 34 -9.35 -3.92 -8.13
C ILE A 34 -9.75 -5.37 -7.91
N VAL A 35 -9.18 -6.04 -6.91
CA VAL A 35 -9.52 -7.45 -6.62
C VAL A 35 -10.97 -7.58 -6.17
N PHE A 36 -11.47 -6.63 -5.37
CA PHE A 36 -12.88 -6.60 -4.96
C PHE A 36 -13.82 -6.49 -6.16
N ASN A 37 -13.55 -5.53 -7.08
CA ASN A 37 -14.34 -5.37 -8.31
C ASN A 37 -14.10 -6.52 -9.31
N TYR A 38 -12.98 -7.25 -9.25
CA TYR A 38 -12.79 -8.46 -10.05
C TYR A 38 -13.65 -9.62 -9.55
N LEU A 39 -13.79 -9.76 -8.22
CA LEU A 39 -14.62 -10.80 -7.60
C LEU A 39 -16.13 -10.47 -7.64
N TYR A 40 -16.47 -9.18 -7.52
CA TYR A 40 -17.83 -8.67 -7.51
C TYR A 40 -17.96 -7.48 -8.49
N PRO A 41 -17.97 -7.75 -9.82
CA PRO A 41 -17.89 -6.72 -10.85
C PRO A 41 -19.11 -5.79 -10.95
N ASP A 42 -20.29 -6.27 -10.55
CA ASP A 42 -21.56 -5.57 -10.79
C ASP A 42 -22.27 -5.20 -9.48
N LEU A 43 -21.51 -4.67 -8.51
CA LEU A 43 -22.06 -4.27 -7.20
C LEU A 43 -22.66 -2.86 -7.25
N LEU A 44 -23.71 -2.67 -8.06
CA LEU A 44 -24.41 -1.39 -8.19
C LEU A 44 -25.19 -1.02 -6.90
N PHE A 45 -25.68 -2.02 -6.19
CA PHE A 45 -26.38 -1.88 -4.91
C PHE A 45 -26.02 -3.06 -4.00
N HIS A 46 -26.08 -2.84 -2.69
CA HIS A 46 -25.98 -3.93 -1.74
C HIS A 46 -27.25 -4.79 -1.82
N PRO A 47 -27.17 -6.12 -1.99
CA PRO A 47 -28.35 -6.96 -2.03
C PRO A 47 -29.11 -6.83 -0.70
N LEU A 48 -30.39 -6.44 -0.79
CA LEU A 48 -31.28 -6.42 0.36
C LEU A 48 -31.73 -7.86 0.67
N PRO A 49 -31.90 -8.22 1.96
CA PRO A 49 -32.32 -9.55 2.38
C PRO A 49 -33.74 -9.91 1.92
#